data_AF-A0A8C3MRU5-F1
#
_entry.id   AF-A0A8C3MRU5-F1
#
_cell.length_a   1.000
_cell.length_b   1.000
_cell.length_c   1.000
_cell.angle_alpha   90.00
_cell.angle_beta   90.00
_cell.angle_gamma   90.00
#
_symmetry.space_group_name_H-M   'P 1'
#
loop_
_entity.id
_entity.type
_entity.pdbx_description
1 polymer ?
#
loop_
_entity_poly.entity_id
_entity_poly.type
_entity_poly.pdbx_seq_one_letter_code
_entity_poly.pdbx_strand_id
1 'polypeptide(L)'
;MIRELESQGVVSKTHSPFNSPIWPVRKSDKEWRLTVDYRGLNEVTPPLSAAVPDMLELQYELESKAAKWYATIDIANAFFSIPLAAECRPQFAFTWRGVQYTWNRLPQGWKHSPTICHGLIQTALEKGEAPEHLQYIDDIIVWGNTAMEVFEKGEKIIRILLEAGFAIKKSKVKGPAREIQFLGVKWQDGRRQIPTEVINKITAMSPPTSKKETQAFLGAIGFWRMHIPEYSQIVSPLYLVTRKKNEFHWGPEQQQAFAQIKQEIAHAVALGPVRTGSEVKNVLYSAAGNHGLSWSLWQKAPGETRGRPLGFWSRSYRGSEANYTPTEKEILAAYEGVQAASEVIGTEAQLLLAPRLPVLGWMFKGKVPTTHHATDATWSKWIALITQRARIGNPNRPGILEIITNWPEGENFGLTDEEEQEPVTRAEEAPPYNQLPPEEMRYALFTDGSCRIVGMNRKWKAAVWSPTRQVAQATDGEDGSSQLAELKAVQLALDIAEREKWPKLYLYTDSWMVANALWGWLERWKKANWQRRGKPIWAADEWKDIAARLEKLPVKVRHVDAHVPKGRANE
;
A
#
# COMPACT_ATOMS: atom_id res chain seq x y z
N MET A 1 -26.41 -24.24 -31.45
CA MET A 1 -26.31 -24.32 -29.98
C MET A 1 -27.20 -25.40 -29.34
N ILE A 2 -28.49 -25.23 -29.00
CA ILE A 2 -29.23 -26.31 -28.27
C ILE A 2 -29.26 -27.62 -29.08
N ARG A 3 -29.60 -27.56 -30.38
CA ARG A 3 -29.54 -28.74 -31.28
C ARG A 3 -28.14 -29.37 -31.38
N GLU A 4 -27.10 -28.56 -31.26
CA GLU A 4 -25.71 -29.00 -31.34
C GLU A 4 -25.29 -29.70 -30.03
N LEU A 5 -25.64 -29.11 -28.88
CA LEU A 5 -25.47 -29.74 -27.56
C LEU A 5 -26.24 -31.06 -27.46
N GLU A 6 -27.43 -31.13 -28.08
CA GLU A 6 -28.23 -32.36 -28.17
C GLU A 6 -27.52 -33.41 -29.04
N SER A 7 -27.02 -33.03 -30.23
CA SER A 7 -26.25 -33.94 -31.09
C SER A 7 -24.95 -34.44 -30.46
N GLN A 8 -24.33 -33.65 -29.59
CA GLN A 8 -23.14 -34.01 -28.82
C GLN A 8 -23.48 -34.82 -27.55
N GLY A 9 -24.76 -35.05 -27.27
CA GLY A 9 -25.22 -35.76 -26.07
C GLY A 9 -25.03 -34.99 -24.76
N VAL A 10 -24.70 -33.69 -24.80
CA VAL A 10 -24.53 -32.84 -23.62
C VAL A 10 -25.88 -32.54 -22.96
N VAL A 11 -26.94 -32.39 -23.77
CA VAL A 11 -28.32 -32.25 -23.31
C VAL A 11 -29.21 -33.31 -23.94
N SER A 12 -30.31 -33.64 -23.29
CA SER A 12 -31.34 -34.54 -23.80
C SER A 12 -32.73 -33.95 -23.56
N LYS A 13 -33.71 -34.31 -24.39
CA LYS A 13 -35.11 -34.00 -24.11
C LYS A 13 -35.54 -34.72 -22.84
N THR A 14 -36.37 -34.06 -22.03
CA THR A 14 -36.84 -34.62 -20.77
C THR A 14 -38.28 -34.23 -20.49
N HIS A 15 -38.86 -34.87 -19.47
CA HIS A 15 -40.08 -34.43 -18.82
C HIS A 15 -39.82 -34.45 -17.30
N SER A 16 -39.62 -33.27 -16.73
CA SER A 16 -39.19 -33.06 -15.35
C SER A 16 -40.15 -32.10 -14.63
N PRO A 17 -40.43 -32.32 -13.32
CA PRO A 17 -41.19 -31.38 -12.51
C PRO A 17 -40.43 -30.07 -12.24
N PHE A 18 -39.12 -30.02 -12.49
CA PHE A 18 -38.31 -28.81 -12.33
C PHE A 18 -38.20 -28.05 -13.65
N ASN A 19 -38.03 -26.73 -13.58
CA ASN A 19 -37.72 -25.93 -14.77
C ASN A 19 -37.01 -24.63 -14.39
N SER A 20 -35.87 -24.36 -15.01
CA SER A 20 -35.13 -23.10 -14.88
C SER A 20 -35.20 -22.29 -16.18
N PRO A 21 -35.33 -20.95 -16.10
CA PRO A 21 -35.38 -20.12 -17.30
C PRO A 21 -34.01 -20.04 -17.97
N ILE A 22 -34.00 -19.90 -19.30
CA ILE A 22 -32.78 -19.67 -20.07
C ILE A 22 -32.59 -18.19 -20.36
N TRP A 23 -31.34 -17.73 -20.32
CA TRP A 23 -30.94 -16.37 -20.66
C TRP A 23 -29.75 -16.43 -21.62
N PRO A 24 -29.92 -16.15 -22.92
CA PRO A 24 -28.79 -16.14 -23.84
C PRO A 24 -27.94 -14.89 -23.60
N VAL A 25 -26.63 -15.07 -23.40
CA VAL A 25 -25.67 -13.97 -23.21
C VAL A 25 -24.75 -13.88 -24.41
N ARG A 26 -24.53 -12.67 -24.93
CA ARG A 26 -23.61 -12.44 -26.04
C ARG A 26 -22.19 -12.28 -25.52
N LYS A 27 -21.25 -13.07 -26.05
CA LYS A 27 -19.82 -12.95 -25.77
C LYS A 27 -19.19 -11.75 -26.52
N SER A 28 -17.98 -11.38 -26.12
CA SER A 28 -17.17 -10.36 -26.80
C SER A 28 -16.81 -10.71 -28.25
N ASP A 29 -16.66 -12.00 -28.56
CA ASP A 29 -16.47 -12.55 -29.91
C ASP A 29 -17.77 -12.56 -30.76
N LYS A 30 -18.86 -11.98 -30.22
CA LYS A 30 -20.21 -11.92 -30.79
C LYS A 30 -20.97 -13.25 -30.84
N GLU A 31 -20.40 -14.35 -30.35
CA GLU A 31 -21.11 -15.63 -30.20
C GLU A 31 -22.14 -15.59 -29.07
N TRP A 32 -23.15 -16.46 -29.13
CA TRP A 32 -24.13 -16.64 -28.06
C TRP A 32 -23.70 -17.76 -27.11
N ARG A 33 -23.80 -17.50 -25.80
CA ARG A 33 -23.65 -18.50 -24.74
C ARG A 33 -25.02 -18.83 -24.17
N LEU A 34 -25.34 -20.12 -24.08
CA LEU A 34 -26.50 -20.59 -23.33
C LEU A 34 -26.20 -20.40 -21.85
N THR A 35 -26.95 -19.55 -21.17
CA THR A 35 -26.93 -19.53 -19.70
C THR A 35 -28.30 -19.94 -19.19
N VAL A 36 -28.32 -20.77 -18.17
CA VAL A 36 -29.55 -21.19 -17.48
C VAL A 36 -29.50 -20.57 -16.10
N ASP A 37 -30.58 -19.92 -15.71
CA ASP A 37 -30.66 -19.21 -14.44
C ASP A 37 -31.00 -20.16 -13.30
N TYR A 38 -29.95 -20.72 -12.69
CA TYR A 38 -30.07 -21.62 -11.55
C TYR A 38 -30.16 -20.90 -10.20
N ARG A 39 -30.47 -19.60 -10.12
CA ARG A 39 -30.55 -18.89 -8.82
C ARG A 39 -31.48 -19.58 -7.83
N GLY A 40 -32.69 -19.94 -8.25
CA GLY A 40 -33.64 -20.67 -7.39
C GLY A 40 -33.13 -22.05 -6.96
N LEU A 41 -32.46 -22.79 -7.86
CA LEU A 41 -31.85 -24.08 -7.50
C LEU A 41 -30.66 -23.90 -6.54
N ASN A 42 -29.86 -22.86 -6.73
CA ASN A 42 -28.69 -22.55 -5.92
C ASN A 42 -29.07 -22.17 -4.47
N GLU A 43 -30.24 -21.54 -4.26
CA GLU A 43 -30.75 -21.20 -2.92
C GLU A 43 -31.08 -22.43 -2.08
N VAL A 44 -31.69 -23.45 -2.68
CA VAL A 44 -32.12 -24.67 -1.98
C VAL A 44 -31.05 -25.76 -1.93
N THR A 45 -29.98 -25.63 -2.72
CA THR A 45 -28.86 -26.57 -2.72
C THR A 45 -28.06 -26.40 -1.41
N PRO A 46 -27.79 -27.45 -0.61
CA PRO A 46 -26.93 -27.33 0.57
C PRO A 46 -25.51 -26.84 0.22
N PRO A 47 -24.82 -26.08 1.07
CA PRO A 47 -23.44 -25.66 0.80
C PRO A 47 -22.50 -26.86 0.75
N LEU A 48 -21.55 -26.82 -0.18
CA LEU A 48 -20.45 -27.77 -0.31
C LEU A 48 -19.19 -27.00 0.08
N SER A 49 -18.33 -27.59 0.91
CA SER A 49 -17.05 -26.96 1.24
C SER A 49 -16.25 -26.77 -0.03
N ALA A 50 -15.89 -25.52 -0.35
CA ALA A 50 -15.10 -25.22 -1.53
C ALA A 50 -13.66 -25.67 -1.28
N ALA A 51 -13.15 -26.57 -2.13
CA ALA A 51 -11.73 -26.89 -2.22
C ALA A 51 -10.98 -25.94 -3.16
N VAL A 52 -11.66 -24.94 -3.74
CA VAL A 52 -11.05 -23.99 -4.69
C VAL A 52 -10.24 -22.97 -3.90
N PRO A 53 -8.93 -22.83 -4.15
CA PRO A 53 -8.09 -21.83 -3.49
C PRO A 53 -8.59 -20.41 -3.74
N ASP A 54 -8.28 -19.50 -2.81
CA ASP A 54 -8.56 -18.09 -3.03
C ASP A 54 -7.68 -17.54 -4.16
N MET A 55 -8.26 -16.71 -5.03
CA MET A 55 -7.57 -16.17 -6.19
C MET A 55 -6.34 -15.33 -5.80
N LEU A 56 -6.41 -14.62 -4.68
CA LEU A 56 -5.31 -13.80 -4.18
C LEU A 56 -4.18 -14.67 -3.63
N GLU A 57 -4.50 -15.77 -2.94
CA GLU A 57 -3.51 -16.76 -2.48
C GLU A 57 -2.75 -17.37 -3.66
N LEU A 58 -3.44 -17.79 -4.73
CA LEU A 58 -2.79 -18.31 -5.95
C LEU A 58 -1.88 -17.27 -6.61
N GLN A 59 -2.28 -16.00 -6.60
CA GLN A 59 -1.45 -14.93 -7.13
C GLN A 59 -0.18 -14.75 -6.28
N TYR A 60 -0.28 -14.75 -4.96
CA TYR A 60 0.88 -14.66 -4.07
C TYR A 60 1.79 -15.89 -4.19
N GLU A 61 1.23 -17.09 -4.34
CA GLU A 61 2.03 -18.28 -4.56
C GLU A 61 2.82 -18.16 -5.87
N LEU A 62 2.18 -17.78 -6.97
CA LEU A 62 2.85 -17.61 -8.26
C LEU A 62 3.94 -16.54 -8.20
N GLU A 63 3.68 -15.44 -7.48
CA GLU A 63 4.64 -14.36 -7.22
C GLU A 63 5.88 -14.88 -6.49
N SER A 64 5.71 -15.77 -5.51
CA SER A 64 6.83 -16.34 -4.75
C SER A 64 7.78 -17.21 -5.60
N LYS A 65 7.32 -17.74 -6.73
CA LYS A 65 8.13 -18.60 -7.62
C LYS A 65 9.16 -17.83 -8.43
N ALA A 66 8.97 -16.51 -8.59
CA ALA A 66 9.89 -15.61 -9.30
C ALA A 66 10.32 -16.10 -10.71
N ALA A 67 9.45 -16.82 -11.42
CA ALA A 67 9.79 -17.50 -12.66
C ALA A 67 9.94 -16.57 -13.87
N LYS A 68 10.68 -17.01 -14.89
CA LYS A 68 10.94 -16.23 -16.12
C LYS A 68 10.05 -16.63 -17.29
N TRP A 69 9.63 -17.89 -17.32
CA TRP A 69 8.81 -18.45 -18.38
C TRP A 69 7.55 -19.06 -17.79
N TYR A 70 6.46 -18.93 -18.53
CA TYR A 70 5.14 -19.39 -18.15
C TYR A 70 4.42 -20.05 -19.33
N ALA A 71 3.54 -21.00 -19.04
CA ALA A 71 2.53 -21.45 -19.98
C ALA A 71 1.20 -21.62 -19.23
N THR A 72 0.09 -21.32 -19.92
CA THR A 72 -1.26 -21.49 -19.38
C THR A 72 -2.04 -22.47 -20.23
N ILE A 73 -2.84 -23.32 -19.57
CA ILE A 73 -3.70 -24.31 -20.19
C ILE A 73 -5.12 -24.04 -19.69
N ASP A 74 -6.02 -23.66 -20.59
CA ASP A 74 -7.45 -23.50 -20.35
C ASP A 74 -8.18 -24.76 -20.86
N ILE A 75 -8.86 -25.46 -19.95
CA ILE A 75 -9.57 -26.70 -20.27
C ILE A 75 -10.91 -26.36 -20.91
N ALA A 76 -11.01 -26.55 -22.22
CA ALA A 76 -12.18 -26.18 -22.97
C ALA A 76 -13.40 -27.02 -22.55
N ASN A 77 -14.47 -26.33 -22.15
CA ASN A 77 -15.73 -26.96 -21.73
C ASN A 77 -15.54 -27.98 -20.60
N ALA A 78 -14.63 -27.72 -19.64
CA ALA A 78 -14.31 -28.63 -18.55
C ALA A 78 -15.55 -29.24 -17.85
N PHE A 79 -16.59 -28.41 -17.60
CA PHE A 79 -17.84 -28.90 -17.02
C PHE A 79 -18.55 -29.94 -17.90
N PHE A 80 -18.56 -29.76 -19.23
CA PHE A 80 -19.22 -30.69 -20.14
C PHE A 80 -18.46 -32.01 -20.33
N SER A 81 -17.20 -32.09 -19.88
CA SER A 81 -16.47 -33.37 -19.80
C SER A 81 -16.97 -34.24 -18.64
N ILE A 82 -17.66 -33.67 -17.65
CA ILE A 82 -18.05 -34.39 -16.43
C ILE A 82 -19.48 -34.95 -16.60
N PRO A 83 -19.67 -36.29 -16.57
CA PRO A 83 -21.00 -36.89 -16.61
C PRO A 83 -21.83 -36.51 -15.38
N LEU A 84 -23.11 -36.21 -15.60
CA LEU A 84 -24.07 -36.02 -14.53
C LEU A 84 -24.82 -37.33 -14.26
N ALA A 85 -24.88 -37.72 -12.98
CA ALA A 85 -25.63 -38.87 -12.50
C ALA A 85 -27.11 -38.77 -12.93
N ALA A 86 -27.70 -39.89 -13.36
CA ALA A 86 -29.01 -39.90 -14.01
C ALA A 86 -30.12 -39.36 -13.10
N GLU A 87 -30.00 -39.62 -11.80
CA GLU A 87 -30.93 -39.25 -10.74
C GLU A 87 -30.96 -37.73 -10.50
N CYS A 88 -29.85 -37.04 -10.78
CA CYS A 88 -29.72 -35.60 -10.60
C CYS A 88 -30.21 -34.79 -11.81
N ARG A 89 -30.24 -35.39 -13.01
CA ARG A 89 -30.58 -34.68 -14.26
C ARG A 89 -31.91 -33.93 -14.19
N PRO A 90 -33.02 -34.48 -13.66
CA PRO A 90 -34.30 -33.78 -13.65
C PRO A 90 -34.24 -32.37 -13.03
N GLN A 91 -33.39 -32.15 -12.03
CA GLN A 91 -33.25 -30.87 -11.32
C GLN A 91 -32.72 -29.73 -12.20
N PHE A 92 -31.99 -30.07 -13.28
CA PHE A 92 -31.37 -29.11 -14.18
C PHE A 92 -32.17 -28.88 -15.46
N ALA A 93 -33.46 -29.19 -15.44
CA ALA A 93 -34.32 -29.04 -16.60
C ALA A 93 -34.57 -27.57 -16.96
N PHE A 94 -34.67 -27.28 -18.25
CA PHE A 94 -34.99 -25.97 -18.81
C PHE A 94 -35.86 -26.11 -20.06
N THR A 95 -36.65 -25.08 -20.37
CA THR A 95 -37.58 -25.11 -21.51
C THR A 95 -37.15 -24.16 -22.62
N TRP A 96 -37.17 -24.64 -23.86
CA TRP A 96 -36.96 -23.82 -25.05
C TRP A 96 -38.00 -24.15 -26.12
N ARG A 97 -38.74 -23.13 -26.59
CA ARG A 97 -39.77 -23.25 -27.63
C ARG A 97 -40.76 -24.40 -27.38
N GLY A 98 -41.23 -24.54 -26.14
CA GLY A 98 -42.21 -25.56 -25.75
C GLY A 98 -41.65 -26.97 -25.59
N VAL A 99 -40.33 -27.17 -25.74
CA VAL A 99 -39.67 -28.46 -25.49
C VAL A 99 -38.78 -28.33 -24.26
N GLN A 100 -38.91 -29.27 -23.32
CA GLN A 100 -38.08 -29.33 -22.12
C GLN A 100 -36.85 -30.20 -22.36
N TYR A 101 -35.72 -29.71 -21.88
CA TYR A 101 -34.40 -30.33 -21.97
C TYR A 101 -33.77 -30.44 -20.60
N THR A 102 -32.84 -31.37 -20.42
CA THR A 102 -31.97 -31.45 -19.26
C THR A 102 -30.52 -31.72 -19.67
N TRP A 103 -29.58 -31.49 -18.75
CA TRP A 103 -28.17 -31.74 -18.93
C TRP A 103 -27.80 -33.19 -18.58
N ASN A 104 -27.02 -33.83 -19.46
CA ASN A 104 -26.39 -35.12 -19.21
C ASN A 104 -24.96 -34.95 -18.64
N ARG A 105 -24.45 -33.72 -18.67
CA ARG A 105 -23.12 -33.32 -18.19
C ARG A 105 -23.27 -32.20 -17.16
N LEU A 106 -22.21 -31.92 -16.40
CA LEU A 106 -22.24 -30.88 -15.37
C LEU A 106 -22.59 -29.51 -15.98
N PRO A 107 -23.66 -28.82 -15.51
CA PRO A 107 -24.14 -27.61 -16.14
C PRO A 107 -23.37 -26.36 -15.69
N GLN A 108 -23.31 -25.35 -16.56
CA GLN A 108 -22.84 -24.01 -16.21
C GLN A 108 -23.89 -23.25 -15.38
N GLY A 109 -23.46 -22.48 -14.38
CA GLY A 109 -24.34 -21.63 -13.55
C GLY A 109 -24.85 -22.29 -12.26
N TRP A 110 -24.67 -23.60 -12.09
CA TRP A 110 -24.91 -24.26 -10.81
C TRP A 110 -23.72 -24.04 -9.86
N LYS A 111 -24.01 -23.72 -8.60
CA LYS A 111 -23.01 -23.22 -7.65
C LYS A 111 -21.90 -24.22 -7.30
N HIS A 112 -22.16 -25.52 -7.38
CA HIS A 112 -21.18 -26.57 -7.07
C HIS A 112 -20.39 -27.05 -8.28
N SER A 113 -20.80 -26.67 -9.50
CA SER A 113 -20.09 -27.09 -10.72
C SER A 113 -18.60 -26.73 -10.68
N PRO A 114 -18.19 -25.51 -10.26
CA PRO A 114 -16.77 -25.16 -10.15
C PRO A 114 -16.00 -26.05 -9.17
N THR A 115 -16.56 -26.31 -7.98
CA THR A 115 -15.91 -27.11 -6.94
C THR A 115 -15.71 -28.56 -7.37
N ILE A 116 -16.75 -29.18 -7.95
CA ILE A 116 -16.66 -30.56 -8.46
C ILE A 116 -15.64 -30.64 -9.60
N CYS A 117 -15.68 -29.69 -10.54
CA CYS A 117 -14.75 -29.66 -11.66
C CYS A 117 -13.31 -29.48 -11.19
N HIS A 118 -13.06 -28.53 -10.28
CA HIS A 118 -11.75 -28.28 -9.72
C HIS A 118 -11.19 -29.53 -9.04
N GLY A 119 -11.97 -30.17 -8.16
CA GLY A 119 -11.53 -31.37 -7.44
C GLY A 119 -11.26 -32.58 -8.35
N LEU A 120 -12.03 -32.76 -9.43
CA LEU A 120 -11.77 -33.84 -10.39
C LEU A 120 -10.49 -33.61 -11.19
N ILE A 121 -10.24 -32.37 -11.64
CA ILE A 121 -9.00 -32.01 -12.33
C ILE A 121 -7.81 -32.16 -11.38
N GLN A 122 -7.92 -31.66 -10.15
CA GLN A 122 -6.87 -31.79 -9.13
C GLN A 122 -6.55 -33.27 -8.86
N THR A 123 -7.57 -34.11 -8.66
CA THR A 123 -7.40 -35.56 -8.46
C THR A 123 -6.69 -36.22 -9.65
N ALA A 124 -7.01 -35.81 -10.88
CA ALA A 124 -6.35 -36.34 -12.08
C ALA A 124 -4.87 -35.92 -12.12
N LEU A 125 -4.57 -34.66 -11.82
CA LEU A 125 -3.21 -34.12 -11.80
C LEU A 125 -2.37 -34.77 -10.69
N GLU A 126 -2.92 -34.98 -9.50
CA GLU A 126 -2.26 -35.69 -8.40
C GLU A 126 -1.95 -37.15 -8.75
N LYS A 127 -2.93 -37.89 -9.28
CA LYS A 127 -2.75 -39.29 -9.71
C LYS A 127 -1.75 -39.44 -10.86
N GLY A 128 -1.70 -38.45 -11.76
CA GLY A 128 -0.76 -38.42 -12.87
C GLY A 128 0.63 -37.91 -12.50
N GLU A 129 0.89 -37.64 -11.21
CA GLU A 129 2.14 -37.05 -10.72
C GLU A 129 2.51 -35.78 -11.51
N ALA A 130 1.53 -34.89 -11.67
CA ALA A 130 1.71 -33.65 -12.40
C ALA A 130 2.89 -32.86 -11.83
N PRO A 131 3.71 -32.22 -12.70
CA PRO A 131 4.76 -31.33 -12.24
C PRO A 131 4.18 -30.13 -11.50
N GLU A 132 5.03 -29.35 -10.86
CA GLU A 132 4.63 -28.12 -10.15
C GLU A 132 3.78 -27.19 -11.04
N HIS A 133 2.58 -26.85 -10.56
CA HIS A 133 1.58 -26.05 -11.28
C HIS A 133 0.64 -25.36 -10.28
N LEU A 134 -0.12 -24.37 -10.77
CA LEU A 134 -1.27 -23.81 -10.06
C LEU A 134 -2.52 -24.00 -10.89
N GLN A 135 -3.61 -24.34 -10.21
CA GLN A 135 -4.90 -24.58 -10.81
C GLN A 135 -5.95 -23.67 -10.19
N TYR A 136 -6.76 -23.05 -11.02
CA TYR A 136 -7.99 -22.37 -10.63
C TYR A 136 -9.13 -22.86 -11.51
N ILE A 137 -9.97 -23.75 -10.96
CA ILE A 137 -11.04 -24.43 -11.70
C ILE A 137 -10.50 -25.11 -12.98
N ASP A 138 -10.68 -24.50 -14.15
CA ASP A 138 -10.30 -24.97 -15.48
C ASP A 138 -9.06 -24.28 -16.06
N ASP A 139 -8.54 -23.25 -15.41
CA ASP A 139 -7.31 -22.55 -15.77
C ASP A 139 -6.11 -23.12 -15.00
N ILE A 140 -5.10 -23.58 -15.72
CA ILE A 140 -3.84 -24.09 -15.16
C ILE A 140 -2.69 -23.21 -15.64
N ILE A 141 -1.75 -22.93 -14.74
CA ILE A 141 -0.48 -22.27 -15.08
C ILE A 141 0.70 -23.12 -14.63
N VAL A 142 1.71 -23.19 -15.49
CA VAL A 142 3.04 -23.75 -15.21
C VAL A 142 4.10 -22.69 -15.42
N TRP A 143 5.22 -22.85 -14.72
CA TRP A 143 6.34 -21.91 -14.77
C TRP A 143 7.69 -22.61 -14.70
N GLY A 144 8.73 -21.84 -15.03
CA GLY A 144 10.12 -22.31 -15.03
C GLY A 144 11.13 -21.21 -15.37
N ASN A 145 12.41 -21.59 -15.35
CA ASN A 145 13.52 -20.69 -15.65
C ASN A 145 13.90 -20.71 -17.14
N THR A 146 13.51 -21.75 -17.86
CA THR A 146 13.73 -21.90 -19.31
C THR A 146 12.43 -22.20 -20.04
N ALA A 147 12.37 -21.85 -21.33
CA ALA A 147 11.21 -22.17 -22.16
C ALA A 147 10.99 -23.69 -22.31
N MET A 148 12.08 -24.46 -22.39
CA MET A 148 12.03 -25.92 -22.57
C MET A 148 11.43 -26.62 -21.34
N GLU A 149 11.88 -26.26 -20.14
CA GLU A 149 11.34 -26.79 -18.89
C GLU A 149 9.81 -26.58 -18.80
N VAL A 150 9.34 -25.37 -19.15
CA VAL A 150 7.91 -25.04 -19.14
C VAL A 150 7.15 -25.82 -20.19
N PHE A 151 7.74 -26.04 -21.37
CA PHE A 151 7.15 -26.84 -22.42
C PHE A 151 6.93 -28.29 -21.97
N GLU A 152 7.97 -28.93 -21.42
CA GLU A 152 7.92 -30.31 -20.93
C GLU A 152 6.90 -30.48 -19.79
N LYS A 153 6.86 -29.51 -18.87
CA LYS A 153 5.85 -29.48 -17.79
C LYS A 153 4.43 -29.40 -18.37
N GLY A 154 4.21 -28.49 -19.31
CA GLY A 154 2.92 -28.30 -19.97
C GLY A 154 2.47 -29.55 -20.74
N GLU A 155 3.39 -30.19 -21.48
CA GLU A 155 3.11 -31.42 -22.23
C GLU A 155 2.71 -32.57 -21.29
N LYS A 156 3.43 -32.76 -20.17
CA LYS A 156 3.08 -33.77 -19.17
C LYS A 156 1.68 -33.52 -18.59
N ILE A 157 1.34 -32.28 -18.25
CA ILE A 157 0.00 -31.93 -17.75
C ILE A 157 -1.08 -32.21 -18.79
N ILE A 158 -0.88 -31.80 -20.05
CA ILE A 158 -1.83 -32.05 -21.12
C ILE A 158 -2.07 -33.55 -21.30
N ARG A 159 -1.01 -34.37 -21.26
CA ARG A 159 -1.15 -35.83 -21.36
C ARG A 159 -2.01 -36.41 -20.23
N ILE A 160 -1.74 -36.03 -18.98
CA ILE A 160 -2.53 -36.47 -17.81
C ILE A 160 -4.02 -36.10 -17.97
N LEU A 161 -4.29 -34.88 -18.40
CA LEU A 161 -5.66 -34.39 -18.60
C LEU A 161 -6.39 -35.14 -19.72
N LEU A 162 -5.69 -35.43 -20.84
CA LEU A 162 -6.24 -36.21 -21.94
C LEU A 162 -6.54 -37.66 -21.51
N GLU A 163 -5.64 -38.30 -20.76
CA GLU A 163 -5.83 -39.64 -20.20
C GLU A 163 -7.01 -39.69 -19.21
N ALA A 164 -7.25 -38.60 -18.46
CA ALA A 164 -8.40 -38.43 -17.58
C ALA A 164 -9.71 -38.08 -18.32
N GLY A 165 -9.69 -37.91 -19.65
CA GLY A 165 -10.87 -37.65 -20.47
C GLY A 165 -11.26 -36.17 -20.61
N PHE A 166 -10.40 -35.23 -20.20
CA PHE A 166 -10.62 -33.80 -20.45
C PHE A 166 -10.21 -33.41 -21.86
N ALA A 167 -11.01 -32.55 -22.49
CA ALA A 167 -10.72 -32.05 -23.83
C ALA A 167 -9.95 -30.73 -23.76
N ILE A 168 -8.81 -30.66 -24.46
CA ILE A 168 -7.97 -29.45 -24.51
C ILE A 168 -7.90 -28.98 -25.96
N LYS A 169 -8.23 -27.72 -26.19
CA LYS A 169 -8.06 -27.09 -27.51
C LYS A 169 -6.66 -26.50 -27.61
N LYS A 170 -5.95 -26.77 -28.71
CA LYS A 170 -4.62 -26.19 -28.96
C LYS A 170 -4.60 -24.66 -28.87
N SER A 171 -5.66 -23.98 -29.31
CA SER A 171 -5.79 -22.51 -29.21
C SER A 171 -5.95 -21.97 -27.79
N LYS A 172 -6.23 -22.84 -26.81
CA LYS A 172 -6.37 -22.52 -25.38
C LYS A 172 -5.11 -22.79 -24.56
N VAL A 173 -4.10 -23.40 -25.18
CA VAL A 173 -2.76 -23.52 -24.61
C VAL A 173 -1.94 -22.34 -25.09
N LYS A 174 -1.34 -21.59 -24.16
CA LYS A 174 -0.52 -20.41 -24.45
C LYS A 174 0.85 -20.56 -23.80
N GLY A 175 1.88 -20.07 -24.48
CA GLY A 175 3.27 -20.18 -24.04
C GLY A 175 3.95 -21.48 -24.55
N PRO A 176 5.19 -21.76 -24.12
CA PRO A 176 6.00 -21.00 -23.17
C PRO A 176 6.24 -19.55 -23.60
N ALA A 177 6.02 -18.60 -22.71
CA ALA A 177 6.23 -17.18 -22.96
C ALA A 177 6.78 -16.49 -21.71
N ARG A 178 7.50 -15.38 -21.89
CA ARG A 178 7.95 -14.53 -20.78
C ARG A 178 6.87 -13.62 -20.23
N GLU A 179 5.79 -13.45 -21.00
CA GLU A 179 4.62 -12.67 -20.65
C GLU A 179 3.37 -13.55 -20.83
N ILE A 180 2.55 -13.63 -19.78
CA ILE A 180 1.28 -14.35 -19.82
C ILE A 180 0.21 -13.63 -18.99
N GLN A 181 -1.06 -13.86 -19.29
CA GLN A 181 -2.17 -13.41 -18.47
C GLN A 181 -2.82 -14.60 -17.77
N PHE A 182 -2.95 -14.52 -16.45
CA PHE A 182 -3.55 -15.55 -15.61
C PHE A 182 -4.34 -14.90 -14.47
N LEU A 183 -5.57 -15.38 -14.21
CA LEU A 183 -6.48 -14.84 -13.19
C LEU A 183 -6.68 -13.31 -13.29
N GLY A 184 -6.79 -12.80 -14.52
CA GLY A 184 -7.02 -11.38 -14.78
C GLY A 184 -5.79 -10.49 -14.62
N VAL A 185 -4.62 -11.05 -14.26
CA VAL A 185 -3.37 -10.32 -14.01
C VAL A 185 -2.33 -10.67 -15.07
N LYS A 186 -1.50 -9.70 -15.46
CA LYS A 186 -0.37 -9.91 -16.37
C LYS A 186 0.87 -10.29 -15.55
N TRP A 187 1.52 -11.37 -15.94
CA TRP A 187 2.75 -11.89 -15.35
C TRP A 187 3.90 -11.75 -16.33
N GLN A 188 5.00 -11.14 -15.90
CA GLN A 188 6.18 -10.96 -16.72
C GLN A 188 7.46 -10.95 -15.88
N ASP A 189 8.39 -11.86 -16.16
CA ASP A 189 9.67 -11.98 -15.44
C ASP A 189 9.50 -12.01 -13.90
N GLY A 190 8.53 -12.78 -13.40
CA GLY A 190 8.20 -12.88 -11.98
C GLY A 190 7.36 -11.71 -11.45
N ARG A 191 7.05 -10.72 -12.28
CA ARG A 191 6.37 -9.50 -11.85
C ARG A 191 4.88 -9.53 -12.16
N ARG A 192 4.11 -9.02 -11.21
CA ARG A 192 2.67 -8.79 -11.31
C ARG A 192 2.40 -7.42 -11.92
N GLN A 193 1.57 -7.36 -12.97
CA GLN A 193 1.25 -6.13 -13.70
C GLN A 193 -0.26 -6.01 -13.99
N ILE A 194 -0.71 -4.76 -14.14
CA ILE A 194 -2.04 -4.46 -14.68
C ILE A 194 -1.99 -4.71 -16.20
N PRO A 195 -2.91 -5.52 -16.78
CA PRO A 195 -2.95 -5.71 -18.22
C PRO A 195 -3.18 -4.38 -18.96
N THR A 196 -2.49 -4.18 -20.08
CA THR A 196 -2.57 -2.95 -20.88
C THR A 196 -4.01 -2.63 -21.33
N GLU A 197 -4.81 -3.65 -21.65
CA GLU A 197 -6.23 -3.47 -21.98
C GLU A 197 -7.05 -2.88 -20.83
N VAL A 198 -6.71 -3.24 -19.59
CA VAL A 198 -7.39 -2.73 -18.39
C VAL A 198 -6.97 -1.28 -18.14
N ILE A 199 -5.68 -0.98 -18.28
CA ILE A 199 -5.17 0.39 -18.21
C ILE A 199 -5.90 1.26 -19.24
N ASN A 200 -5.93 0.84 -20.51
CA ASN A 200 -6.57 1.58 -21.60
C ASN A 200 -8.07 1.80 -21.37
N LYS A 201 -8.77 0.78 -20.85
CA LYS A 201 -10.20 0.91 -20.51
C LYS A 201 -10.41 1.95 -19.41
N ILE A 202 -9.62 1.91 -18.34
CA ILE A 202 -9.75 2.85 -17.22
C ILE A 202 -9.37 4.27 -17.64
N THR A 203 -8.29 4.44 -18.40
CA THR A 203 -7.85 5.75 -18.90
C THR A 203 -8.83 6.36 -19.90
N ALA A 204 -9.60 5.55 -20.62
CA ALA A 204 -10.66 6.01 -21.52
C ALA A 204 -12.00 6.35 -20.83
N MET A 205 -12.21 5.97 -19.56
CA MET A 205 -13.48 6.25 -18.87
C MET A 205 -13.73 7.76 -18.72
N SER A 206 -14.97 8.17 -18.94
CA SER A 206 -15.43 9.53 -18.68
C SER A 206 -15.73 9.74 -17.18
N PRO A 207 -15.73 11.00 -16.70
CA PRO A 207 -16.12 11.31 -15.33
C PRO A 207 -17.52 10.75 -15.00
N PRO A 208 -17.69 10.02 -13.88
CA PRO A 208 -18.99 9.56 -13.40
C PRO A 208 -20.01 10.70 -13.23
N THR A 209 -21.24 10.45 -13.67
CA THR A 209 -22.36 11.40 -13.56
C THR A 209 -23.36 11.02 -12.45
N SER A 210 -23.15 9.86 -11.81
CA SER A 210 -24.04 9.34 -10.76
C SER A 210 -23.28 8.57 -9.70
N LYS A 211 -23.88 8.43 -8.49
CA LYS A 211 -23.30 7.60 -7.41
C LYS A 211 -22.99 6.17 -7.85
N LYS A 212 -23.88 5.60 -8.67
CA LYS A 212 -23.77 4.22 -9.16
C LYS A 212 -22.58 4.08 -10.10
N GLU A 213 -22.37 5.05 -10.99
CA GLU A 213 -21.18 5.11 -11.85
C GLU A 213 -19.90 5.30 -11.04
N THR A 214 -19.90 6.17 -10.03
CA THR A 214 -18.72 6.36 -9.17
C THR A 214 -18.39 5.09 -8.41
N GLN A 215 -19.40 4.36 -7.90
CA GLN A 215 -19.19 3.06 -7.25
C GLN A 215 -18.65 2.01 -8.23
N ALA A 216 -19.17 1.96 -9.45
CA ALA A 216 -18.67 1.06 -10.49
C ALA A 216 -17.21 1.38 -10.85
N PHE A 217 -16.87 2.66 -10.99
CA PHE A 217 -15.51 3.13 -11.23
C PHE A 217 -14.57 2.72 -10.08
N LEU A 218 -14.93 3.04 -8.83
CA LEU A 218 -14.16 2.68 -7.63
C LEU A 218 -13.98 1.16 -7.49
N GLY A 219 -15.00 0.37 -7.85
CA GLY A 219 -14.91 -1.09 -7.86
C GLY A 219 -13.92 -1.61 -8.90
N ALA A 220 -13.92 -1.03 -10.11
CA ALA A 220 -13.01 -1.42 -11.18
C ALA A 220 -11.54 -1.12 -10.85
N ILE A 221 -11.25 0.03 -10.24
CA ILE A 221 -9.89 0.41 -9.85
C ILE A 221 -9.46 -0.20 -8.51
N GLY A 222 -10.41 -0.53 -7.63
CA GLY A 222 -10.13 -1.04 -6.29
C GLY A 222 -9.41 -2.38 -6.28
N PHE A 223 -9.60 -3.21 -7.30
CA PHE A 223 -8.84 -4.46 -7.50
C PHE A 223 -7.34 -4.19 -7.70
N TRP A 224 -6.97 -3.05 -8.29
CA TRP A 224 -5.59 -2.70 -8.63
C TRP A 224 -4.92 -1.79 -7.59
N ARG A 225 -5.59 -1.49 -6.47
CA ARG A 225 -5.09 -0.57 -5.43
C ARG A 225 -3.66 -0.85 -4.97
N MET A 226 -3.23 -2.12 -4.99
CA MET A 226 -1.89 -2.53 -4.55
C MET A 226 -0.76 -2.07 -5.48
N HIS A 227 -1.10 -1.68 -6.71
CA HIS A 227 -0.16 -1.13 -7.70
C HIS A 227 -0.07 0.40 -7.64
N ILE A 228 -0.89 1.04 -6.80
CA ILE A 228 -1.11 2.49 -6.80
C ILE A 228 -0.65 3.08 -5.46
N PRO A 229 0.41 3.90 -5.44
CA PRO A 229 0.82 4.64 -4.26
C PRO A 229 -0.32 5.52 -3.74
N GLU A 230 -0.49 5.56 -2.41
CA GLU A 230 -1.43 6.46 -1.73
C GLU A 230 -2.90 6.38 -2.20
N TYR A 231 -3.31 5.28 -2.84
CA TYR A 231 -4.65 5.06 -3.41
C TYR A 231 -5.80 5.68 -2.60
N SER A 232 -5.94 5.31 -1.33
CA SER A 232 -7.04 5.71 -0.46
C SER A 232 -7.08 7.22 -0.20
N GLN A 233 -5.94 7.91 -0.26
CA GLN A 233 -5.88 9.37 -0.15
C GLN A 233 -6.39 10.04 -1.43
N ILE A 234 -5.96 9.53 -2.59
CA ILE A 234 -6.35 10.03 -3.91
C ILE A 234 -7.85 9.87 -4.12
N VAL A 235 -8.40 8.68 -3.86
CA VAL A 235 -9.83 8.39 -4.15
C VAL A 235 -10.78 8.83 -3.03
N SER A 236 -10.28 9.43 -1.95
CA SER A 236 -11.09 9.89 -0.82
C SER A 236 -12.26 10.80 -1.25
N PRO A 237 -12.07 11.83 -2.10
CA PRO A 237 -13.17 12.68 -2.57
C PRO A 237 -14.25 11.92 -3.36
N LEU A 238 -13.88 10.84 -4.05
CA LEU A 238 -14.80 9.99 -4.80
C LEU A 238 -15.62 9.09 -3.87
N TYR A 239 -15.02 8.58 -2.79
CA TYR A 239 -15.78 7.84 -1.78
C TYR A 239 -16.80 8.72 -1.06
N LEU A 240 -16.49 10.00 -0.82
CA LEU A 240 -17.43 10.92 -0.16
C LEU A 240 -18.75 11.08 -0.93
N VAL A 241 -18.72 11.15 -2.26
CA VAL A 241 -19.94 11.29 -3.08
C VAL A 241 -20.77 10.01 -3.19
N THR A 242 -20.16 8.85 -2.92
CA THR A 242 -20.88 7.56 -2.95
C THR A 242 -21.62 7.23 -1.66
N ARG A 243 -21.42 8.00 -0.58
CA ARG A 243 -22.09 7.78 0.70
C ARG A 243 -23.60 7.97 0.55
N LYS A 244 -24.39 7.08 1.19
CA LYS A 244 -25.86 7.14 1.13
C LYS A 244 -26.42 8.50 1.59
N LYS A 245 -25.84 9.05 2.67
CA LYS A 245 -26.29 10.31 3.30
C LYS A 245 -25.96 11.58 2.52
N ASN A 246 -25.04 11.53 1.56
CA ASN A 246 -24.56 12.72 0.86
C ASN A 246 -25.32 12.88 -0.46
N GLU A 247 -25.62 14.10 -0.90
CA GLU A 247 -26.08 14.31 -2.28
C GLU A 247 -24.93 14.08 -3.27
N PHE A 248 -25.25 13.70 -4.51
CA PHE A 248 -24.22 13.54 -5.53
C PHE A 248 -23.81 14.92 -6.04
N HIS A 249 -22.57 15.30 -5.77
CA HIS A 249 -21.97 16.54 -6.24
C HIS A 249 -20.60 16.25 -6.85
N TRP A 250 -20.43 16.59 -8.13
CA TRP A 250 -19.17 16.41 -8.84
C TRP A 250 -18.48 17.76 -9.03
N GLY A 251 -17.59 18.11 -8.10
CA GLY A 251 -16.86 19.37 -8.10
C GLY A 251 -15.40 19.24 -8.55
N PRO A 252 -14.61 20.33 -8.41
CA PRO A 252 -13.19 20.35 -8.76
C PRO A 252 -12.37 19.28 -8.03
N GLU A 253 -12.65 19.01 -6.75
CA GLU A 253 -11.95 17.99 -5.96
C GLU A 253 -12.17 16.58 -6.50
N GLN A 254 -13.41 16.22 -6.86
CA GLN A 254 -13.73 14.93 -7.46
C GLN A 254 -13.10 14.80 -8.84
N GLN A 255 -13.14 15.87 -9.64
CA GLN A 255 -12.53 15.88 -10.95
C GLN A 255 -11.00 15.73 -10.88
N GLN A 256 -10.35 16.38 -9.92
CA GLN A 256 -8.92 16.25 -9.68
C GLN A 256 -8.56 14.83 -9.22
N ALA A 257 -9.29 14.28 -8.25
CA ALA A 257 -9.10 12.91 -7.77
C ALA A 257 -9.28 11.88 -8.91
N PHE A 258 -10.29 12.07 -9.77
CA PHE A 258 -10.54 11.23 -10.93
C PHE A 258 -9.42 11.30 -11.97
N ALA A 259 -8.91 12.50 -12.27
CA ALA A 259 -7.78 12.66 -13.18
C ALA A 259 -6.49 12.05 -12.61
N GLN A 260 -6.20 12.33 -11.34
CA GLN A 260 -5.00 11.83 -10.66
C GLN A 260 -4.98 10.30 -10.61
N ILE A 261 -6.08 9.65 -10.21
CA ILE A 261 -6.09 8.18 -10.11
C ILE A 261 -5.93 7.51 -11.47
N LYS A 262 -6.47 8.09 -12.55
CA LYS A 262 -6.27 7.60 -13.91
C LYS A 262 -4.80 7.74 -14.34
N GLN A 263 -4.15 8.84 -13.97
CA GLN A 263 -2.73 9.04 -14.21
C GLN A 263 -1.87 8.02 -13.45
N GLU A 264 -2.15 7.79 -12.16
CA GLU A 264 -1.42 6.79 -11.37
C GLU A 264 -1.58 5.37 -11.93
N ILE A 265 -2.78 5.01 -12.41
CA ILE A 265 -3.02 3.70 -13.06
C ILE A 265 -2.25 3.57 -14.36
N ALA A 266 -2.14 4.65 -15.13
CA ALA A 266 -1.35 4.66 -16.37
C ALA A 266 0.16 4.45 -16.10
N HIS A 267 0.64 4.91 -14.94
CA HIS A 267 2.03 4.79 -14.51
C HIS A 267 2.23 3.68 -13.45
N ALA A 268 1.25 2.78 -13.30
CA ALA A 268 1.25 1.76 -12.27
C ALA A 268 2.51 0.89 -12.35
N VAL A 269 3.20 0.74 -11.24
CA VAL A 269 4.46 0.00 -11.19
C VAL A 269 4.20 -1.50 -11.12
N ALA A 270 4.99 -2.26 -11.87
CA ALA A 270 5.02 -3.71 -11.77
C ALA A 270 5.49 -4.14 -10.38
N LEU A 271 4.71 -4.97 -9.69
CA LEU A 271 5.10 -5.51 -8.39
C LEU A 271 6.02 -6.71 -8.61
N GLY A 272 7.15 -6.72 -7.91
CA GLY A 272 8.18 -7.74 -8.06
C GLY A 272 7.91 -8.98 -7.21
N PRO A 273 8.50 -10.13 -7.58
CA PRO A 273 8.38 -11.33 -6.77
C PRO A 273 9.08 -11.14 -5.42
N VAL A 274 8.55 -11.76 -4.38
CA VAL A 274 9.19 -11.77 -3.05
C VAL A 274 10.46 -12.61 -3.12
N ARG A 275 11.61 -11.96 -2.91
CA ARG A 275 12.91 -12.64 -2.84
C ARG A 275 13.25 -12.96 -1.39
N THR A 276 13.72 -14.18 -1.18
CA THR A 276 14.24 -14.65 0.11
C THR A 276 15.77 -14.65 0.10
N GLY A 277 16.39 -14.40 1.26
CA GLY A 277 17.84 -14.36 1.41
C GLY A 277 18.31 -13.27 2.37
N SER A 278 19.40 -13.54 3.10
CA SER A 278 19.94 -12.64 4.12
C SER A 278 20.52 -11.33 3.55
N GLU A 279 20.83 -11.28 2.26
CA GLU A 279 21.37 -10.09 1.59
C GLU A 279 20.28 -9.22 0.94
N VAL A 280 19.02 -9.68 0.92
CA VAL A 280 17.90 -8.90 0.39
C VAL A 280 17.47 -7.88 1.42
N LYS A 281 17.53 -6.60 1.06
CA LYS A 281 17.07 -5.50 1.93
C LYS A 281 15.59 -5.25 1.68
N ASN A 282 14.76 -5.49 2.70
CA ASN A 282 13.35 -5.10 2.69
C ASN A 282 13.22 -3.71 3.29
N VAL A 283 12.61 -2.76 2.60
CA VAL A 283 12.39 -1.39 3.07
C VAL A 283 10.89 -1.13 3.10
N LEU A 284 10.36 -0.89 4.29
CA LEU A 284 8.98 -0.48 4.51
C LEU A 284 8.94 1.02 4.70
N TYR A 285 8.37 1.73 3.74
CA TYR A 285 8.05 3.14 3.92
C TYR A 285 6.66 3.27 4.51
N SER A 286 6.50 4.15 5.49
CA SER A 286 5.22 4.45 6.12
C SER A 286 5.05 5.96 6.27
N ALA A 287 3.81 6.42 6.17
CA ALA A 287 3.50 7.82 6.19
C ALA A 287 2.06 8.08 6.63
N ALA A 288 1.87 9.08 7.49
CA ALA A 288 0.58 9.68 7.78
C ALA A 288 0.34 10.93 6.90
N GLY A 289 -0.74 10.93 6.13
CA GLY A 289 -1.25 12.08 5.38
C GLY A 289 -2.45 12.74 6.06
N ASN A 290 -3.00 13.78 5.43
CA ASN A 290 -4.13 14.55 5.98
C ASN A 290 -5.41 13.71 6.09
N HIS A 291 -5.64 12.81 5.13
CA HIS A 291 -6.91 12.06 5.00
C HIS A 291 -6.76 10.56 5.26
N GLY A 292 -5.55 10.09 5.53
CA GLY A 292 -5.29 8.69 5.79
C GLY A 292 -3.81 8.37 5.91
N LEU A 293 -3.54 7.09 6.02
CA LEU A 293 -2.21 6.49 6.15
C LEU A 293 -1.83 5.81 4.83
N SER A 294 -0.54 5.72 4.57
CA SER A 294 0.01 4.98 3.43
C SER A 294 1.29 4.27 3.83
N TRP A 295 1.51 3.10 3.25
CA TRP A 295 2.75 2.37 3.39
C TRP A 295 3.07 1.61 2.10
N SER A 296 4.34 1.36 1.87
CA SER A 296 4.82 0.62 0.70
C SER A 296 6.02 -0.22 1.07
N LEU A 297 6.05 -1.45 0.55
CA LEU A 297 7.13 -2.39 0.80
C LEU A 297 7.98 -2.51 -0.46
N TRP A 298 9.28 -2.40 -0.29
CA TRP A 298 10.26 -2.45 -1.36
C TRP A 298 11.34 -3.46 -1.05
N GLN A 299 11.84 -4.13 -2.07
CA GLN A 299 13.00 -5.01 -1.98
C GLN A 299 14.15 -4.50 -2.83
N LYS A 300 15.37 -4.63 -2.30
CA LYS A 300 16.61 -4.35 -3.03
C LYS A 300 17.54 -5.55 -2.89
N ALA A 301 17.84 -6.22 -4.01
CA ALA A 301 18.84 -7.28 -4.03
C ALA A 301 20.26 -6.69 -4.16
N PRO A 302 21.30 -7.49 -3.81
CA PRO A 302 22.70 -7.10 -4.04
C PRO A 302 22.95 -6.69 -5.48
N GLY A 303 23.67 -5.58 -5.68
CA GLY A 303 24.00 -5.05 -7.01
C GLY A 303 22.87 -4.28 -7.73
N GLU A 304 21.64 -4.26 -7.19
CA GLU A 304 20.57 -3.44 -7.78
C GLU A 304 20.72 -1.97 -7.40
N THR A 305 20.54 -1.07 -8.35
CA THR A 305 20.57 0.38 -8.11
C THR A 305 19.22 0.90 -7.60
N ARG A 306 18.11 0.35 -8.11
CA ARG A 306 16.73 0.71 -7.74
C ARG A 306 16.05 -0.40 -6.96
N GLY A 307 15.29 -0.03 -5.93
CA GLY A 307 14.39 -0.95 -5.23
C GLY A 307 13.19 -1.32 -6.09
N ARG A 308 12.65 -2.52 -5.89
CA ARG A 308 11.45 -3.04 -6.54
C ARG A 308 10.28 -3.02 -5.55
N PRO A 309 9.10 -2.48 -5.90
CA PRO A 309 7.96 -2.50 -5.01
C PRO A 309 7.37 -3.91 -4.96
N LEU A 310 7.00 -4.35 -3.76
CA LEU A 310 6.19 -5.56 -3.52
C LEU A 310 4.71 -5.20 -3.35
N GLY A 311 4.41 -3.96 -2.97
CA GLY A 311 3.03 -3.49 -2.88
C GLY A 311 2.92 -2.10 -2.28
N PHE A 312 1.79 -1.47 -2.58
CA PHE A 312 1.35 -0.21 -2.02
C PHE A 312 0.05 -0.41 -1.26
N TRP A 313 -0.04 0.17 -0.07
CA TRP A 313 -1.24 0.11 0.75
C TRP A 313 -1.55 1.48 1.32
N SER A 314 -2.82 1.73 1.53
CA SER A 314 -3.28 2.98 2.12
C SER A 314 -4.67 2.81 2.70
N ARG A 315 -4.97 3.60 3.73
CA ARG A 315 -6.21 3.49 4.50
C ARG A 315 -6.64 4.86 5.01
N SER A 316 -7.90 5.23 4.85
CA SER A 316 -8.46 6.42 5.49
C SER A 316 -8.57 6.23 7.02
N TYR A 317 -8.50 7.32 7.77
CA TYR A 317 -8.71 7.29 9.22
C TYR A 317 -10.11 6.79 9.58
N ARG A 318 -10.20 5.97 10.63
CA ARG A 318 -11.45 5.41 11.18
C ARG A 318 -11.79 6.07 12.51
N GLY A 319 -12.99 6.63 12.62
CA GLY A 319 -13.52 7.12 13.89
C GLY A 319 -12.57 8.09 14.60
N SER A 320 -12.12 7.73 15.81
CA SER A 320 -11.22 8.53 16.64
C SER A 320 -9.82 8.72 16.05
N GLU A 321 -9.38 7.86 15.12
CA GLU A 321 -8.06 7.97 14.49
C GLU A 321 -7.87 9.32 13.75
N ALA A 322 -8.95 9.95 13.29
CA ALA A 322 -8.89 11.25 12.66
C ALA A 322 -8.39 12.34 13.63
N ASN A 323 -8.64 12.17 14.92
CA ASN A 323 -8.25 13.10 15.99
C ASN A 323 -6.88 12.78 16.57
N TYR A 324 -6.25 11.69 16.16
CA TYR A 324 -4.90 11.35 16.62
C TYR A 324 -3.92 12.47 16.27
N THR A 325 -2.96 12.68 17.17
CA THR A 325 -1.84 13.58 16.95
C THR A 325 -1.01 13.11 15.74
N PRO A 326 -0.22 14.00 15.11
CA PRO A 326 0.64 13.60 13.99
C PRO A 326 1.54 12.41 14.31
N THR A 327 2.08 12.35 15.53
CA THR A 327 2.93 11.25 16.01
C THR A 327 2.15 9.93 16.11
N GLU A 328 0.96 9.95 16.69
CA GLU A 328 0.11 8.76 16.79
C GLU A 328 -0.30 8.23 15.42
N LYS A 329 -0.58 9.12 14.47
CA LYS A 329 -0.89 8.75 13.08
C LYS A 329 0.31 8.11 12.40
N GLU A 330 1.52 8.63 12.61
CA GLU A 330 2.72 8.05 12.03
C GLU A 330 3.02 6.65 12.61
N ILE A 331 2.89 6.48 13.93
CA ILE A 331 3.06 5.18 14.59
C ILE A 331 2.01 4.19 14.09
N LEU A 332 0.76 4.62 13.92
CA LEU A 332 -0.27 3.79 13.34
C LEU A 332 0.07 3.39 11.89
N ALA A 333 0.63 4.31 11.08
CA ALA A 333 1.11 4.00 9.73
C ALA A 333 2.20 2.92 9.75
N ALA A 334 3.17 3.06 10.65
CA ALA A 334 4.25 2.10 10.82
C ALA A 334 3.73 0.74 11.31
N TYR A 335 2.80 0.74 12.26
CA TYR A 335 2.17 -0.47 12.78
C TYR A 335 1.45 -1.27 11.68
N GLU A 336 0.57 -0.60 10.93
CA GLU A 336 -0.16 -1.21 9.80
C GLU A 336 0.82 -1.69 8.71
N GLY A 337 1.86 -0.90 8.45
CA GLY A 337 2.92 -1.27 7.52
C GLY A 337 3.69 -2.52 7.93
N VAL A 338 4.05 -2.64 9.22
CA VAL A 338 4.79 -3.81 9.74
C VAL A 338 3.92 -5.06 9.71
N GLN A 339 2.61 -4.95 9.95
CA GLN A 339 1.67 -6.05 9.78
C GLN A 339 1.65 -6.53 8.33
N ALA A 340 1.38 -5.62 7.39
CA ALA A 340 1.32 -5.95 5.96
C ALA A 340 2.66 -6.51 5.45
N ALA A 341 3.79 -5.93 5.87
CA ALA A 341 5.09 -6.45 5.49
C ALA A 341 5.32 -7.87 6.02
N SER A 342 4.91 -8.15 7.25
CA SER A 342 5.08 -9.48 7.85
C SER A 342 4.25 -10.56 7.14
N GLU A 343 3.10 -10.20 6.57
CA GLU A 343 2.30 -11.10 5.73
C GLU A 343 3.00 -11.42 4.40
N VAL A 344 3.77 -10.47 3.85
CA VAL A 344 4.42 -10.61 2.53
C VAL A 344 5.79 -11.28 2.62
N ILE A 345 6.65 -10.88 3.56
CA ILE A 345 8.04 -11.36 3.67
C ILE A 345 8.26 -12.29 4.87
N GLY A 346 7.20 -12.64 5.60
CA GLY A 346 7.27 -13.41 6.84
C GLY A 346 7.81 -12.61 8.02
N THR A 347 7.97 -13.28 9.17
CA THR A 347 8.42 -12.68 10.43
C THR A 347 9.91 -12.80 10.71
N GLU A 348 10.67 -13.50 9.86
CA GLU A 348 12.11 -13.74 10.09
C GLU A 348 13.01 -12.82 9.27
N ALA A 349 12.51 -12.31 8.14
CA ALA A 349 13.27 -11.40 7.28
C ALA A 349 13.56 -10.06 7.99
N GLN A 350 14.74 -9.49 7.74
CA GLN A 350 15.09 -8.15 8.23
C GLN A 350 14.25 -7.09 7.48
N LEU A 351 13.73 -6.12 8.23
CA LEU A 351 12.89 -5.04 7.73
C LEU A 351 13.53 -3.68 8.06
N LEU A 352 13.72 -2.83 7.07
CA LEU A 352 14.19 -1.46 7.25
C LEU A 352 12.95 -0.57 7.27
N LEU A 353 12.56 -0.08 8.44
CA LEU A 353 11.41 0.82 8.57
C LEU A 353 11.86 2.25 8.22
N ALA A 354 11.17 2.87 7.28
CA ALA A 354 11.45 4.21 6.78
C ALA A 354 10.20 5.10 6.94
N PRO A 355 9.92 5.55 8.17
CA PRO A 355 8.76 6.37 8.45
C PRO A 355 9.03 7.83 8.04
N ARG A 356 7.97 8.59 7.75
CA ARG A 356 8.06 10.01 7.39
C ARG A 356 8.51 10.86 8.57
N LEU A 357 8.10 10.49 9.78
CA LEU A 357 8.59 11.06 11.03
C LEU A 357 9.25 9.95 11.86
N PRO A 358 10.31 10.23 12.63
CA PRO A 358 10.93 9.23 13.49
C PRO A 358 9.90 8.67 14.47
N VAL A 359 9.68 7.37 14.48
CA VAL A 359 8.74 6.67 15.37
C VAL A 359 9.44 5.71 16.32
N LEU A 360 10.53 5.04 15.90
CA LEU A 360 11.17 4.03 16.75
C LEU A 360 11.82 4.66 17.98
N GLY A 361 12.46 5.83 17.82
CA GLY A 361 13.04 6.57 18.95
C GLY A 361 12.03 6.93 20.04
N TRP A 362 10.77 7.18 19.68
CA TRP A 362 9.69 7.47 20.64
C TRP A 362 9.16 6.20 21.30
N MET A 363 8.96 5.15 20.51
CA MET A 363 8.40 3.88 20.98
C MET A 363 9.34 3.17 21.97
N PHE A 364 10.66 3.23 21.77
CA PHE A 364 11.64 2.57 22.65
C PHE A 364 11.98 3.35 23.93
N LYS A 365 11.62 4.64 24.04
CA LYS A 365 11.75 5.41 25.30
C LYS A 365 10.73 4.97 26.38
N GLY A 366 9.77 4.10 26.05
CA GLY A 366 8.92 3.38 27.02
C GLY A 366 7.90 4.24 27.78
N LYS A 367 7.74 5.52 27.43
CA LYS A 367 6.79 6.43 28.07
C LYS A 367 5.66 6.73 27.08
N VAL A 368 4.44 6.36 27.43
CA VAL A 368 3.24 6.86 26.75
C VAL A 368 3.20 8.38 26.99
N PRO A 369 3.12 9.22 25.95
CA PRO A 369 2.96 10.66 26.14
C PRO A 369 1.73 10.94 27.02
N THR A 370 1.78 11.95 27.88
CA THR A 370 0.61 12.31 28.72
C THR A 370 -0.55 12.91 27.92
N THR A 371 -0.29 13.31 26.67
CA THR A 371 -1.26 13.83 25.71
C THR A 371 -1.31 12.94 24.47
N HIS A 372 -2.09 11.86 24.55
CA HIS A 372 -2.40 10.96 23.45
C HIS A 372 -3.92 10.78 23.35
N HIS A 373 -4.43 10.64 22.13
CA HIS A 373 -5.83 10.38 21.86
C HIS A 373 -6.14 8.89 21.69
N ALA A 374 -5.13 8.09 21.37
CA ALA A 374 -5.21 6.63 21.39
C ALA A 374 -5.32 6.14 22.84
N THR A 375 -6.01 5.01 23.05
CA THR A 375 -6.04 4.39 24.37
C THR A 375 -4.70 3.75 24.71
N ASP A 376 -4.37 3.65 26.00
CA ASP A 376 -3.15 2.97 26.46
C ASP A 376 -3.02 1.56 25.89
N ALA A 377 -4.13 0.81 25.85
CA ALA A 377 -4.17 -0.53 25.27
C ALA A 377 -3.82 -0.55 23.77
N THR A 378 -4.29 0.45 23.01
CA THR A 378 -3.99 0.57 21.57
C THR A 378 -2.51 0.92 21.36
N TRP A 379 -1.99 1.82 22.18
CA TRP A 379 -0.58 2.19 22.16
C TRP A 379 0.34 1.02 22.50
N SER A 380 0.03 0.28 23.57
CA SER A 380 0.76 -0.93 23.97
C SER A 380 0.75 -1.99 22.86
N LYS A 381 -0.37 -2.16 22.15
CA LYS A 381 -0.48 -3.09 21.01
C LYS A 381 0.48 -2.72 19.89
N TRP A 382 0.56 -1.43 19.52
CA TRP A 382 1.46 -0.96 18.47
C TRP A 382 2.93 -1.17 18.85
N ILE A 383 3.29 -0.80 20.09
CA ILE A 383 4.65 -0.98 20.63
C ILE A 383 5.04 -2.44 20.69
N ALA A 384 4.16 -3.31 21.18
CA ALA A 384 4.44 -4.72 21.33
C ALA A 384 4.80 -5.36 19.98
N LEU A 385 4.00 -5.12 18.93
CA LEU A 385 4.26 -5.70 17.61
C LEU A 385 5.58 -5.21 17.02
N ILE A 386 5.79 -3.89 16.99
CA ILE A 386 6.98 -3.29 16.38
C ILE A 386 8.24 -3.72 17.16
N THR A 387 8.17 -3.73 18.49
CA THR A 387 9.27 -4.19 19.36
C THR A 387 9.56 -5.67 19.18
N GLN A 388 8.53 -6.51 19.14
CA GLN A 388 8.68 -7.95 18.89
C GLN A 388 9.36 -8.18 17.55
N ARG A 389 8.90 -7.53 16.48
CA ARG A 389 9.49 -7.66 15.14
C ARG A 389 10.93 -7.13 15.09
N ALA A 390 11.22 -6.06 15.84
CA ALA A 390 12.59 -5.54 16.00
C ALA A 390 13.52 -6.53 16.72
N ARG A 391 12.99 -7.36 17.63
CA ARG A 391 13.75 -8.33 18.44
C ARG A 391 13.90 -9.73 17.81
N ILE A 392 13.09 -10.08 16.81
CA ILE A 392 13.15 -11.39 16.12
C ILE A 392 14.40 -11.53 15.20
N GLY A 393 15.23 -10.49 15.07
CA GLY A 393 16.55 -10.58 14.44
C GLY A 393 17.62 -11.23 15.33
N ASN A 394 18.79 -11.55 14.76
CA ASN A 394 19.98 -11.97 15.53
C ASN A 394 20.22 -10.96 16.69
N PRO A 395 20.55 -11.38 17.93
CA PRO A 395 20.78 -10.45 19.05
C PRO A 395 21.80 -9.33 18.77
N ASN A 396 22.67 -9.51 17.76
CA ASN A 396 23.64 -8.50 17.29
C ASN A 396 23.19 -7.70 16.03
N ARG A 397 22.00 -7.95 15.47
CA ARG A 397 21.41 -7.24 14.32
C ARG A 397 19.88 -7.09 14.49
N PRO A 398 19.35 -5.88 14.78
CA PRO A 398 17.92 -5.64 14.91
C PRO A 398 17.11 -6.14 13.70
N GLY A 399 15.97 -6.77 13.95
CA GLY A 399 15.02 -7.22 12.93
C GLY A 399 14.28 -6.05 12.26
N ILE A 400 14.21 -4.90 12.93
CA ILE A 400 13.80 -3.61 12.37
C ILE A 400 14.93 -2.58 12.55
N LEU A 401 15.35 -1.93 11.47
CA LEU A 401 16.20 -0.75 11.53
C LEU A 401 15.44 0.46 11.00
N GLU A 402 15.39 1.55 11.77
CA GLU A 402 14.83 2.81 11.28
C GLU A 402 15.84 3.49 10.34
N ILE A 403 15.42 3.80 9.11
CA ILE A 403 16.19 4.63 8.20
C ILE A 403 15.36 5.86 7.89
N ILE A 404 15.82 7.03 8.31
CA ILE A 404 15.21 8.30 7.92
C ILE A 404 15.60 8.55 6.46
N THR A 405 14.79 8.04 5.53
CA THR A 405 15.02 8.22 4.09
C THR A 405 14.34 9.50 3.63
N ASN A 406 15.09 10.32 2.88
CA ASN A 406 14.50 11.36 2.05
C ASN A 406 13.64 10.66 0.99
N TRP A 407 12.32 10.69 1.14
CA TRP A 407 11.39 10.24 0.11
C TRP A 407 11.76 10.85 -1.27
N PRO A 408 11.67 10.10 -2.38
CA PRO A 408 11.53 10.60 -3.75
C PRO A 408 10.06 10.51 -4.19
N GLU A 409 9.40 11.64 -4.45
CA GLU A 409 8.18 11.70 -5.26
C GLU A 409 8.58 11.37 -6.70
N GLY A 410 7.78 10.54 -7.37
CA GLY A 410 8.08 10.00 -8.68
C GLY A 410 8.49 11.05 -9.69
N GLU A 411 9.75 10.98 -10.11
CA GLU A 411 10.27 11.28 -11.45
C GLU A 411 11.63 10.56 -11.59
N ASN A 412 11.97 10.18 -12.82
CA ASN A 412 13.04 9.27 -13.22
C ASN A 412 14.33 9.32 -12.39
N PHE A 413 14.89 8.15 -12.00
CA PHE A 413 16.32 8.12 -11.61
C PHE A 413 17.16 8.39 -12.87
N GLY A 414 17.47 9.65 -13.12
CA GLY A 414 18.77 10.03 -13.63
C GLY A 414 19.67 10.22 -12.41
N LEU A 415 20.64 9.32 -12.23
CA LEU A 415 21.83 9.67 -11.47
C LEU A 415 22.72 10.42 -12.46
N THR A 416 22.99 11.69 -12.21
CA THR A 416 24.34 12.18 -12.45
C THR A 416 25.16 11.72 -11.25
N ASP A 417 26.03 10.75 -11.50
CA ASP A 417 27.09 10.36 -10.59
C ASP A 417 27.90 11.62 -10.26
N GLU A 418 27.78 12.16 -9.04
CA GLU A 418 28.84 12.95 -8.37
C GLU A 418 28.48 13.47 -6.96
N GLU A 419 27.25 13.38 -6.46
CA GLU A 419 26.99 13.76 -5.06
C GLU A 419 27.00 12.55 -4.13
N GLU A 420 28.19 12.32 -3.59
CA GLU A 420 28.50 11.38 -2.53
C GLU A 420 27.53 11.43 -1.35
N GLN A 421 27.43 10.25 -0.74
CA GLN A 421 26.91 10.01 0.59
C GLN A 421 27.61 10.93 1.60
N GLU A 422 26.92 11.96 2.09
CA GLU A 422 27.21 12.49 3.43
C GLU A 422 26.07 12.12 4.40
N PRO A 423 26.34 11.32 5.45
CA PRO A 423 25.38 11.07 6.50
C PRO A 423 25.02 12.41 7.18
N VAL A 424 23.73 12.71 7.29
CA VAL A 424 23.28 13.84 8.12
C VAL A 424 23.53 13.44 9.56
N THR A 425 24.54 14.04 10.20
CA THR A 425 24.67 13.99 11.66
C THR A 425 23.46 14.70 12.29
N ARG A 426 22.90 14.10 13.34
CA ARG A 426 21.74 14.61 14.08
C ARG A 426 22.20 15.65 15.12
N ALA A 427 21.35 16.62 15.45
CA ALA A 427 21.61 17.55 16.55
C ALA A 427 21.78 16.79 17.89
N GLU A 428 22.73 17.21 18.71
CA GLU A 428 23.03 16.61 20.01
C GLU A 428 21.95 16.97 21.06
N GLU A 429 21.62 16.01 21.93
CA GLU A 429 20.75 16.22 23.10
C GLU A 429 21.51 17.03 24.16
N ALA A 430 20.87 18.06 24.71
CA ALA A 430 21.52 18.93 25.70
C ALA A 430 21.80 18.20 27.02
N PRO A 431 22.98 18.40 27.65
CA PRO A 431 23.14 18.09 29.07
C PRO A 431 22.29 19.05 29.93
N PRO A 432 21.97 18.67 31.18
CA PRO A 432 21.24 19.51 32.15
C PRO A 432 21.83 20.92 32.26
N TYR A 433 20.99 21.94 32.46
CA TYR A 433 21.43 23.34 32.42
C TYR A 433 22.48 23.63 33.50
N ASN A 434 22.36 22.98 34.66
CA ASN A 434 23.30 23.11 35.78
C ASN A 434 24.68 22.45 35.53
N GLN A 435 24.83 21.68 34.44
CA GLN A 435 26.07 21.02 34.03
C GLN A 435 26.74 21.73 32.85
N LEU A 436 26.16 22.84 32.37
CA LEU A 436 26.73 23.61 31.27
C LEU A 436 27.95 24.42 31.71
N PRO A 437 28.96 24.57 30.85
CA PRO A 437 30.06 25.49 31.10
C PRO A 437 29.55 26.93 31.35
N PRO A 438 30.19 27.74 32.21
CA PRO A 438 29.74 29.10 32.53
C PRO A 438 29.60 30.02 31.31
N GLU A 439 30.43 29.81 30.28
CA GLU A 439 30.34 30.53 29.01
C GLU A 439 29.06 30.18 28.23
N GLU A 440 28.68 28.91 28.22
CA GLU A 440 27.46 28.43 27.56
C GLU A 440 26.21 28.90 28.31
N MET A 441 26.22 28.83 29.65
CA MET A 441 25.12 29.35 30.48
C MET A 441 24.87 30.86 30.28
N ARG A 442 25.92 31.63 29.98
CA ARG A 442 25.85 33.09 29.78
C ARG A 442 25.18 33.48 28.46
N TYR A 443 25.31 32.64 27.43
CA TYR A 443 24.79 32.88 26.08
C TYR A 443 23.74 31.86 25.66
N ALA A 444 23.09 31.19 26.63
CA ALA A 444 22.03 30.23 26.39
C ALA A 444 20.66 30.91 26.33
N LEU A 445 19.90 30.63 25.27
CA LEU A 445 18.50 31.01 25.11
C LEU A 445 17.65 29.76 24.85
N PHE A 446 16.54 29.66 25.58
CA PHE A 446 15.54 28.61 25.45
C PHE A 446 14.36 29.15 24.66
N THR A 447 13.94 28.44 23.62
CA THR A 447 12.87 28.87 22.72
C THR A 447 11.71 27.89 22.75
N ASP A 448 10.49 28.40 22.73
CA ASP A 448 9.26 27.59 22.66
C ASP A 448 8.20 28.34 21.83
N GLY A 449 7.39 27.59 21.08
CA GLY A 449 6.36 28.09 20.19
C GLY A 449 5.03 27.35 20.38
N SER A 450 4.00 28.08 20.81
CA SER A 450 2.65 27.54 20.94
C SER A 450 1.68 28.13 19.91
N CYS A 451 0.68 27.35 19.50
CA CYS A 451 -0.42 27.83 18.69
C CYS A 451 -1.75 27.31 19.23
N ARG A 452 -2.75 28.19 19.32
CA ARG A 452 -4.10 27.89 19.80
C ARG A 452 -5.15 28.49 18.87
N ILE A 453 -6.24 27.76 18.68
CA ILE A 453 -7.41 28.26 17.94
C ILE A 453 -8.24 29.13 18.88
N VAL A 454 -8.48 30.38 18.50
CA VAL A 454 -9.32 31.34 19.23
C VAL A 454 -10.39 31.85 18.27
N GLY A 455 -11.62 31.37 18.44
CA GLY A 455 -12.70 31.62 17.47
C GLY A 455 -12.46 30.86 16.16
N MET A 456 -12.51 31.56 15.03
CA MET A 456 -12.21 30.99 13.69
C MET A 456 -10.73 31.14 13.29
N ASN A 457 -9.92 31.88 14.06
CA ASN A 457 -8.54 32.21 13.70
C ASN A 457 -7.53 31.40 14.53
N ARG A 458 -6.39 31.05 13.94
CA ARG A 458 -5.25 30.47 14.65
C ARG A 458 -4.37 31.58 15.19
N LYS A 459 -4.13 31.60 16.50
CA LYS A 459 -3.20 32.54 17.14
C LYS A 459 -1.98 31.77 17.62
N TRP A 460 -0.80 32.27 17.30
CA TRP A 460 0.46 31.69 17.74
C TRP A 460 1.20 32.65 18.66
N LYS A 461 1.99 32.08 19.58
CA LYS A 461 2.88 32.78 20.50
C LYS A 461 4.23 32.10 20.50
N ALA A 462 5.27 32.89 20.31
CA ALA A 462 6.66 32.48 20.39
C ALA A 462 7.30 33.14 21.61
N ALA A 463 8.09 32.39 22.38
CA ALA A 463 8.75 32.90 23.57
C ALA A 463 10.22 32.47 23.61
N VAL A 464 11.04 33.34 24.21
CA VAL A 464 12.45 33.09 24.48
C VAL A 464 12.75 33.40 25.94
N TRP A 465 13.46 32.50 26.60
CA TRP A 465 13.85 32.61 28.00
C TRP A 465 15.36 32.44 28.21
N SER A 466 15.93 33.23 29.11
CA SER A 466 17.31 33.07 29.59
C SER A 466 17.34 32.91 31.11
N PRO A 467 17.75 31.75 31.66
CA PRO A 467 17.74 31.52 33.11
C PRO A 467 18.69 32.43 33.89
N THR A 468 19.91 32.68 33.39
CA THR A 468 20.93 33.52 34.03
C THR A 468 20.59 35.01 33.97
N ARG A 469 19.85 35.43 32.94
CA ARG A 469 19.54 36.85 32.70
C ARG A 469 18.12 37.22 33.12
N GLN A 470 17.29 36.23 33.42
CA GLN A 470 15.85 36.37 33.67
C GLN A 470 15.13 37.16 32.56
N VAL A 471 15.60 37.04 31.32
CA VAL A 471 15.02 37.72 30.16
C VAL A 471 13.96 36.81 29.55
N ALA A 472 12.69 37.23 29.62
CA ALA A 472 11.59 36.66 28.84
C ALA A 472 11.18 37.67 27.78
N GLN A 473 11.25 37.29 26.50
CA GLN A 473 10.61 38.02 25.41
C GLN A 473 9.63 37.11 24.71
N ALA A 474 8.49 37.66 24.29
CA ALA A 474 7.50 36.92 23.54
C ALA A 474 6.95 37.78 22.41
N THR A 475 6.55 37.13 21.33
CA THR A 475 5.87 37.73 20.19
C THR A 475 4.71 36.85 19.79
N ASP A 476 3.70 37.45 19.17
CA ASP A 476 2.47 36.77 18.78
C ASP A 476 1.97 37.22 17.41
N GLY A 477 1.11 36.41 16.82
CA GLY A 477 0.50 36.71 15.54
C GLY A 477 -0.69 35.82 15.23
N GLU A 478 -1.32 36.11 14.10
CA GLU A 478 -2.49 35.38 13.60
C GLU A 478 -2.11 34.53 12.37
N ASP A 479 -2.95 33.56 12.03
CA ASP A 479 -2.87 32.70 10.84
C ASP A 479 -1.57 31.87 10.68
N GLY A 480 -1.02 31.39 11.80
CA GLY A 480 0.17 30.55 11.85
C GLY A 480 -0.05 29.11 12.34
N SER A 481 1.01 28.31 12.30
CA SER A 481 1.07 26.95 12.88
C SER A 481 1.93 26.92 14.14
N SER A 482 1.86 25.84 14.93
CA SER A 482 2.78 25.63 16.06
C SER A 482 4.24 25.61 15.59
N GLN A 483 4.53 24.95 14.47
CA GLN A 483 5.87 24.94 13.87
C GLN A 483 6.35 26.33 13.42
N LEU A 484 5.43 27.19 12.97
CA LEU A 484 5.77 28.58 12.65
C LEU A 484 6.09 29.36 13.93
N ALA A 485 5.34 29.13 15.01
CA ALA A 485 5.62 29.72 16.33
C ALA A 485 7.03 29.36 16.82
N GLU A 486 7.44 28.09 16.67
CA GLU A 486 8.80 27.64 16.99
C GLU A 486 9.85 28.38 16.18
N LEU A 487 9.60 28.55 14.88
CA LEU A 487 10.50 29.26 13.99
C LEU A 487 10.62 30.76 14.34
N LYS A 488 9.50 31.39 14.71
CA LYS A 488 9.47 32.77 15.20
C LYS A 488 10.19 32.92 16.54
N ALA A 489 10.17 31.90 17.40
CA ALA A 489 10.92 31.91 18.66
C ALA A 489 12.44 31.91 18.41
N VAL A 490 12.90 31.20 17.38
CA VAL A 490 14.32 31.26 16.95
C VAL A 490 14.69 32.63 16.40
N GLN A 491 13.87 33.23 15.54
CA GLN A 491 14.11 34.59 15.03
C GLN A 491 14.23 35.59 16.20
N LEU A 492 13.36 35.47 17.20
CA LEU A 492 13.41 36.30 18.40
C LEU A 492 14.70 36.06 19.22
N ALA A 493 15.19 34.83 19.31
CA ALA A 493 16.45 34.54 19.98
C ALA A 493 17.66 35.14 19.24
N LEU A 494 17.64 35.10 17.91
CA LEU A 494 18.66 35.76 17.08
C LEU A 494 18.62 37.28 17.24
N ASP A 495 17.43 37.90 17.25
CA ASP A 495 17.27 39.35 17.48
C ASP A 495 17.91 39.79 18.81
N ILE A 496 17.74 39.00 19.88
CA ILE A 496 18.33 39.27 21.19
C ILE A 496 19.85 39.21 21.11
N ALA A 497 20.39 38.13 20.53
CA ALA A 497 21.83 37.93 20.44
C ALA A 497 22.51 39.00 19.57
N GLU A 498 21.89 39.41 18.47
CA GLU A 498 22.38 40.46 17.57
C GLU A 498 22.34 41.84 18.24
N ARG A 499 21.21 42.21 18.85
CA ARG A 499 21.03 43.50 19.55
C ARG A 499 22.06 43.68 20.65
N GLU A 500 22.42 42.61 21.32
CA GLU A 500 23.37 42.61 22.41
C GLU A 500 24.81 42.29 22.00
N LYS A 501 25.05 42.11 20.69
CA LYS A 501 26.37 41.84 20.11
C LYS A 501 27.05 40.63 20.74
N TRP A 502 26.30 39.54 20.91
CA TRP A 502 26.83 38.30 21.45
C TRP A 502 27.87 37.69 20.51
N PRO A 503 28.99 37.16 21.04
CA PRO A 503 30.00 36.51 20.21
C PRO A 503 29.54 35.14 19.69
N LYS A 504 28.55 34.54 20.35
CA LYS A 504 28.00 33.21 20.06
C LYS A 504 26.64 33.06 20.73
N LEU A 505 25.75 32.28 20.13
CA LEU A 505 24.46 31.91 20.72
C LEU A 505 24.39 30.40 20.92
N TYR A 506 23.98 29.96 22.11
CA TYR A 506 23.61 28.58 22.39
C TYR A 506 22.08 28.49 22.45
N LEU A 507 21.49 27.90 21.43
CA LEU A 507 20.05 27.84 21.24
C LEU A 507 19.52 26.48 21.70
N TYR A 508 18.57 26.51 22.62
CA TYR A 508 17.90 25.33 23.16
C TYR A 508 16.45 25.35 22.71
N THR A 509 16.06 24.40 21.86
CA THR A 509 14.69 24.29 21.33
C THR A 509 14.15 22.89 21.59
N ASP A 510 12.86 22.79 21.87
CA ASP A 510 12.16 21.52 21.96
C ASP A 510 11.56 21.03 20.63
N SER A 511 11.71 21.83 19.56
CA SER A 511 11.35 21.46 18.20
C SER A 511 12.49 20.78 17.44
N TRP A 512 12.34 19.47 17.19
CA TRP A 512 13.26 18.69 16.35
C TRP A 512 13.36 19.21 14.91
N MET A 513 12.27 19.77 14.37
CA MET A 513 12.28 20.37 13.03
C MET A 513 13.28 21.52 12.98
N VAL A 514 13.22 22.40 13.98
CA VAL A 514 14.09 23.56 14.10
C VAL A 514 15.53 23.11 14.35
N ALA A 515 15.74 22.20 15.31
CA ALA A 515 17.07 21.70 15.64
C ALA A 515 17.79 21.07 14.44
N ASN A 516 17.10 20.20 13.70
CA ASN A 516 17.69 19.54 12.53
C ASN A 516 17.88 20.50 11.34
N ALA A 517 16.97 21.46 11.17
CA ALA A 517 17.08 22.45 10.12
C ALA A 517 18.33 23.32 10.30
N LEU A 518 18.51 23.86 11.50
CA LEU A 518 19.67 24.68 11.88
C LEU A 518 20.97 23.89 11.91
N TRP A 519 20.93 22.58 12.22
CA TRP A 519 22.11 21.74 12.26
C TRP A 519 22.63 21.33 10.89
N GLY A 520 21.75 21.05 9.91
CA GLY A 520 22.22 20.52 8.63
C GLY A 520 21.31 20.65 7.40
N TRP A 521 20.05 21.09 7.53
CA TRP A 521 19.19 21.22 6.34
C TRP A 521 19.36 22.58 5.64
N LEU A 522 19.75 23.63 6.35
CA LEU A 522 19.91 24.98 5.78
C LEU A 522 20.90 25.01 4.61
N GLU A 523 22.08 24.40 4.76
CA GLU A 523 23.08 24.34 3.69
C GLU A 523 22.57 23.61 2.45
N ARG A 524 21.77 22.55 2.65
CA ARG A 524 21.14 21.80 1.56
C ARG A 524 20.05 22.61 0.87
N TRP A 525 19.24 23.33 1.63
CA TRP A 525 18.22 24.22 1.07
C TRP A 525 18.85 25.39 0.32
N LYS A 526 19.95 25.97 0.83
CA LYS A 526 20.71 27.02 0.15
C LYS A 526 21.26 26.55 -1.19
N LYS A 527 21.88 25.35 -1.23
CA LYS A 527 22.33 24.71 -2.48
C LYS A 527 21.18 24.43 -3.46
N ALA A 528 20.00 24.08 -2.94
CA ALA A 528 18.79 23.85 -3.73
C ALA A 528 17.94 25.12 -3.96
N ASN A 529 18.51 26.32 -3.83
CA ASN A 529 17.85 27.61 -4.01
C ASN A 529 16.52 27.77 -3.23
N TRP A 530 16.50 27.29 -1.98
CA TRP A 530 15.34 27.32 -1.08
C TRP A 530 14.12 26.60 -1.63
N GLN A 531 14.34 25.67 -2.56
CA GLN A 531 13.30 24.88 -3.19
C GLN A 531 13.51 23.40 -2.89
N ARG A 532 12.40 22.67 -2.83
CA ARG A 532 12.36 21.22 -2.79
C ARG A 532 11.39 20.77 -3.88
N ARG A 533 11.92 20.16 -4.93
CA ARG A 533 11.17 19.73 -6.13
C ARG A 533 10.43 20.87 -6.84
N GLY A 534 11.12 21.98 -7.09
CA GLY A 534 10.57 23.14 -7.81
C GLY A 534 9.51 23.94 -7.05
N LYS A 535 9.18 23.55 -5.81
CA LYS A 535 8.34 24.34 -4.90
C LYS A 535 9.21 24.96 -3.79
N PRO A 536 8.90 26.18 -3.33
CA PRO A 536 9.55 26.76 -2.16
C PRO A 536 9.41 25.83 -0.96
N ILE A 537 10.45 25.73 -0.13
CA ILE A 537 10.34 25.04 1.16
C ILE A 537 9.31 25.74 2.05
N TRP A 538 8.71 25.00 2.99
CA TRP A 538 7.80 25.58 3.97
C TRP A 538 8.53 26.66 4.79
N ALA A 539 7.91 27.84 4.95
CA ALA A 539 8.49 29.02 5.59
C ALA A 539 9.85 29.46 4.99
N ALA A 540 9.98 29.39 3.65
CA ALA A 540 11.24 29.70 2.96
C ALA A 540 11.80 31.08 3.29
N ASP A 541 10.95 32.09 3.47
CA ASP A 541 11.41 33.46 3.73
C ASP A 541 11.94 33.60 5.15
N GLU A 542 11.31 32.96 6.14
CA GLU A 542 11.85 32.85 7.50
C GLU A 542 13.18 32.09 7.54
N TRP A 543 13.29 30.98 6.81
CA TRP A 543 14.53 30.21 6.78
C TRP A 543 15.68 30.93 6.08
N LYS A 544 15.39 31.71 5.04
CA LYS A 544 16.37 32.61 4.40
C LYS A 544 16.88 33.68 5.37
N ASP A 545 15.98 34.33 6.10
CA ASP A 545 16.34 35.32 7.12
C ASP A 545 17.24 34.69 8.19
N ILE A 546 16.84 33.55 8.75
CA ILE A 546 17.62 32.82 9.75
C ILE A 546 19.01 32.48 9.20
N ALA A 547 19.11 31.89 8.01
CA ALA A 547 20.40 31.52 7.46
C ALA A 547 21.33 32.70 7.19
N ALA A 548 20.79 33.84 6.73
CA ALA A 548 21.56 35.06 6.54
C ALA A 548 22.14 35.62 7.85
N ARG A 549 21.46 35.39 8.98
CA ARG A 549 21.93 35.77 10.32
C ARG A 549 22.95 34.79 10.88
N LEU A 550 22.80 33.50 10.62
CA LEU A 550 23.77 32.47 11.02
C LEU A 550 25.15 32.65 10.37
N GLU A 551 25.24 33.34 9.22
CA GLU A 551 26.53 33.73 8.62
C GLU A 551 27.30 34.76 9.46
N LYS A 552 26.60 35.56 10.27
CA LYS A 552 27.17 36.66 11.06
C LYS A 552 27.33 36.32 12.53
N LEU A 553 26.50 35.43 13.04
CA LEU A 553 26.48 35.00 14.44
C LEU A 553 26.64 33.47 14.51
N PRO A 554 27.73 32.95 15.10
CA PRO A 554 27.86 31.51 15.33
C PRO A 554 26.77 31.02 16.30
N VAL A 555 25.97 30.05 15.86
CA VAL A 555 24.94 29.43 16.70
C VAL A 555 25.23 27.96 16.90
N LYS A 556 25.21 27.52 18.16
CA LYS A 556 25.18 26.10 18.52
C LYS A 556 23.77 25.74 18.95
N VAL A 557 23.16 24.76 18.29
CA VAL A 557 21.79 24.36 18.56
C VAL A 557 21.77 23.02 19.29
N ARG A 558 20.95 22.93 20.33
CA ARG A 558 20.68 21.71 21.08
C ARG A 558 19.18 21.49 21.19
N HIS A 559 18.79 20.23 21.12
CA HIS A 559 17.41 19.84 21.38
C HIS A 559 17.22 19.58 22.89
N VAL A 560 16.10 20.04 23.45
CA VAL A 560 15.67 19.79 24.83
C VAL A 560 14.28 19.18 24.85
N ASP A 561 14.00 18.28 25.78
CA ASP A 561 12.67 17.68 25.90
C ASP A 561 11.65 18.70 26.42
N ALA A 562 10.50 18.81 25.73
CA ALA A 562 9.37 19.61 26.18
C ALA A 562 8.71 19.01 27.44
N HIS A 563 8.11 19.86 28.27
CA HIS A 563 7.22 19.46 29.39
C HIS A 563 7.83 18.51 30.44
N VAL A 564 9.08 18.75 30.82
CA VAL A 564 9.72 18.05 31.96
C VAL A 564 8.97 18.39 33.27
N PRO A 565 8.57 17.40 34.10
CA PRO A 565 7.88 17.65 35.37
C PRO A 565 8.68 18.56 36.31
N LYS A 566 8.03 19.45 37.06
CA LYS A 566 8.70 20.42 37.98
C LYS A 566 9.76 19.80 38.91
N GLY A 567 9.62 18.54 39.29
CA GLY A 567 10.60 17.81 40.12
C GLY A 567 11.92 17.46 39.40
N ARG A 568 11.98 17.58 38.08
CA ARG A 568 13.17 17.42 37.22
C ARG A 568 13.58 18.72 36.53
N ALA A 569 12.84 19.81 36.73
CA ALA A 569 13.07 21.10 36.05
C ALA A 569 14.13 21.99 36.74
N ASN A 570 14.68 21.55 37.88
CA ASN A 570 15.77 22.22 38.60
C ASN A 570 17.16 21.62 38.28
N GLU A 571 17.22 20.63 37.38
CA GLU A 571 18.44 20.14 36.72
C GLU A 571 18.42 20.63 35.26
#